data_AF-A0A9N8F4R7-F1
#
_entry.id   AF-A0A9N8F4R7-F1
#
_cell.length_a   1.000
_cell.length_b   1.000
_cell.length_c   1.000
_cell.angle_alpha   90.00
_cell.angle_beta   90.00
_cell.angle_gamma   90.00
#
_symmetry.space_group_name_H-M   'P 1'
#
loop_
_entity.id
_entity.type
_entity.pdbx_description
1 polymer ?
#
loop_
_entity_poly.entity_id
_entity_poly.type
_entity_poly.pdbx_seq_one_letter_code
_entity_poly.pdbx_strand_id
1 'polypeptide(L)'
;MSEAEETATHIGNMTSQQINVHIWTTATLDVLYPFTFSSFFLGVAIRAFKSHWLAFLPALLCVPTDLTEGYAQVMLLTGHQEFMAIKTTATRLKVLLFGMALVIAILGAVQLWLEPERGTGKKQS
;
A
#
# COMPACT_ATOMS: atom_id res chain seq x y z
N MET A 1 24.83 3.16 7.28
CA MET A 1 24.01 2.07 7.86
C MET A 1 22.98 1.69 6.82
N SER A 2 22.86 0.41 6.50
CA SER A 2 21.87 -0.08 5.55
C SER A 2 20.48 -0.21 6.19
N GLU A 3 19.42 -0.19 5.40
CA GLU A 3 18.03 -0.37 5.84
C GLU A 3 17.82 -1.68 6.63
N ALA A 4 18.54 -2.73 6.25
CA ALA A 4 18.52 -4.02 6.94
C ALA A 4 19.17 -3.94 8.33
N GLU A 5 20.32 -3.26 8.45
CA GLU A 5 21.00 -3.03 9.73
C GLU A 5 20.15 -2.17 10.67
N GLU A 6 19.48 -1.13 10.15
CA GLU A 6 18.58 -0.29 10.92
C GLU A 6 17.37 -1.09 11.43
N THR A 7 16.77 -1.90 10.56
CA THR A 7 15.66 -2.80 10.96
C THR A 7 16.10 -3.77 12.05
N ALA A 8 17.24 -4.46 11.87
CA ALA A 8 17.73 -5.44 12.83
C ALA A 8 18.06 -4.79 14.18
N THR A 9 18.70 -3.62 14.16
CA THR A 9 19.02 -2.84 15.37
C THR A 9 17.74 -2.40 16.08
N HIS A 10 16.75 -1.93 15.33
CA HIS A 10 15.47 -1.51 15.89
C HIS A 10 14.73 -2.65 16.59
N ILE A 11 14.63 -3.82 15.93
CA ILE A 11 14.01 -5.02 16.50
C ILE A 11 14.77 -5.50 17.75
N GLY A 12 16.11 -5.54 17.69
CA GLY A 12 16.94 -5.95 18.82
C GLY A 12 16.81 -5.07 20.07
N ASN A 13 16.37 -3.82 19.89
CA ASN A 13 16.14 -2.88 20.99
C ASN A 13 14.70 -2.90 21.54
N MET A 14 13.80 -3.74 20.98
CA MET A 14 12.41 -3.82 21.46
C MET A 14 12.27 -4.71 22.69
N THR A 15 11.45 -4.25 23.63
CA THR A 15 10.91 -5.08 24.70
C THR A 15 9.88 -6.08 24.16
N SER A 16 9.61 -7.16 24.90
CA SER A 16 8.58 -8.15 24.54
C SER A 16 7.19 -7.53 24.36
N GLN A 17 6.85 -6.50 25.14
CA GLN A 17 5.58 -5.78 25.00
C GLN A 17 5.54 -4.99 23.68
N GLN A 18 6.62 -4.30 23.32
CA GLN A 18 6.70 -3.57 22.05
C GLN A 18 6.60 -4.51 20.85
N ILE A 19 7.27 -5.66 20.90
CA ILE A 19 7.14 -6.70 19.86
C ILE A 19 5.69 -7.15 19.72
N ASN A 20 5.01 -7.43 20.85
CA ASN A 20 3.62 -7.89 20.82
C ASN A 20 2.67 -6.84 20.21
N VAL A 21 2.80 -5.57 20.62
CA VAL A 21 2.02 -4.47 20.05
C VAL A 21 2.28 -4.34 18.56
N HIS A 22 3.54 -4.41 18.13
CA HIS A 22 3.91 -4.29 16.72
C HIS A 22 3.29 -5.41 15.88
N ILE A 23 3.35 -6.66 16.35
CA ILE A 23 2.71 -7.79 15.68
C ILE A 23 1.20 -7.56 15.55
N TRP A 24 0.53 -7.11 16.61
CA TRP A 24 -0.91 -6.82 16.57
C TRP A 24 -1.25 -5.70 15.59
N THR A 25 -0.49 -4.61 15.62
CA THR A 25 -0.66 -3.50 14.68
C THR A 25 -0.50 -3.98 13.24
N THR A 26 0.56 -4.72 12.93
CA THR A 26 0.80 -5.23 11.58
C THR A 26 -0.21 -6.28 11.12
N ALA A 27 -0.62 -7.18 12.01
CA ALA A 27 -1.59 -8.22 11.67
C ALA A 27 -3.03 -7.68 11.52
N THR A 28 -3.32 -6.44 11.93
CA THR A 28 -4.66 -5.85 11.88
C THR A 28 -4.72 -4.59 11.03
N LEU A 29 -4.04 -3.52 11.45
CA LEU A 29 -4.07 -2.23 10.78
C LEU A 29 -3.37 -2.29 9.43
N ASP A 30 -2.17 -2.90 9.36
CA ASP A 30 -1.42 -2.99 8.09
C ASP A 30 -2.08 -3.96 7.10
N VAL A 31 -2.98 -4.83 7.56
CA VAL A 31 -3.85 -5.62 6.67
C VAL A 31 -4.99 -4.76 6.14
N LEU A 32 -5.70 -4.03 6.99
CA LEU A 32 -6.88 -3.25 6.60
C LEU A 32 -6.53 -2.02 5.74
N TYR A 33 -5.44 -1.34 6.06
CA TYR A 33 -5.01 -0.11 5.41
C TYR A 33 -4.90 -0.22 3.89
N PRO A 34 -4.12 -1.16 3.30
CA PRO A 34 -3.98 -1.24 1.86
C PRO A 34 -5.31 -1.55 1.16
N PHE A 35 -6.23 -2.33 1.75
CA PHE A 35 -7.55 -2.55 1.14
C PHE A 35 -8.36 -1.26 1.04
N THR A 36 -8.38 -0.45 2.11
CA THR A 36 -9.13 0.80 2.13
C THR A 36 -8.61 1.82 1.13
N PHE A 37 -7.30 2.11 1.15
CA PHE A 37 -6.70 3.10 0.26
C PHE A 37 -6.64 2.61 -1.19
N SER A 38 -6.33 1.33 -1.43
CA SER A 38 -6.30 0.79 -2.79
C SER A 38 -7.70 0.81 -3.41
N SER A 39 -8.76 0.49 -2.65
CA SER A 39 -10.13 0.57 -3.14
C SER A 39 -10.53 2.01 -3.46
N PHE A 40 -10.13 2.97 -2.63
CA PHE A 40 -10.39 4.39 -2.87
C PHE A 40 -9.67 4.88 -4.14
N PHE A 41 -8.36 4.64 -4.27
CA PHE A 41 -7.57 5.04 -5.44
C PHE A 41 -8.07 4.36 -6.71
N LEU A 42 -8.39 3.07 -6.64
CA LEU A 42 -8.98 2.32 -7.74
C LEU A 42 -10.33 2.92 -8.17
N GLY A 43 -11.19 3.26 -7.23
CA GLY A 43 -12.49 3.88 -7.50
C GLY A 43 -12.35 5.21 -8.24
N VAL A 44 -11.45 6.09 -7.77
CA VAL A 44 -11.15 7.37 -8.44
C VAL A 44 -10.60 7.15 -9.84
N ALA A 45 -9.63 6.24 -9.98
CA ALA A 45 -8.99 5.96 -11.26
C ALA A 45 -9.97 5.39 -12.28
N ILE A 46 -10.77 4.37 -11.92
CA ILE A 46 -11.79 3.78 -12.81
C ILE A 46 -12.76 4.85 -13.28
N ARG A 47 -13.17 5.71 -12.35
CA ARG A 47 -14.18 6.73 -12.61
C ARG A 47 -13.69 7.84 -13.54
N ALA A 48 -12.42 8.23 -13.42
CA ALA A 48 -11.78 9.25 -14.24
C ALA A 48 -11.30 8.72 -15.60
N PHE A 49 -10.64 7.56 -15.62
CA PHE A 49 -9.85 7.12 -16.78
C PHE A 49 -10.44 5.95 -17.58
N LYS A 50 -11.55 5.34 -17.12
CA LYS A 50 -12.42 4.29 -17.73
C LYS A 50 -11.74 3.20 -18.58
N SER A 51 -11.07 3.52 -19.70
CA SER A 51 -10.39 2.58 -20.59
C SER A 51 -8.90 2.34 -20.28
N HIS A 52 -8.28 3.15 -19.42
CA HIS A 52 -6.84 3.05 -19.16
C HIS A 52 -6.55 2.07 -18.01
N TRP A 53 -6.63 0.77 -18.30
CA TRP A 53 -6.45 -0.30 -17.31
C TRP A 53 -5.11 -0.22 -16.55
N LEU A 54 -4.06 0.31 -17.19
CA LEU A 54 -2.75 0.53 -16.58
C LEU A 54 -2.80 1.51 -15.40
N ALA A 55 -3.74 2.45 -15.37
CA ALA A 55 -3.92 3.39 -14.28
C ALA A 55 -4.39 2.71 -12.98
N PHE A 56 -4.94 1.50 -13.07
CA PHE A 56 -5.48 0.75 -11.93
C PHE A 56 -4.44 -0.19 -11.29
N LEU A 57 -3.40 -0.57 -12.06
CA LEU A 57 -2.41 -1.56 -11.65
C LEU A 57 -1.67 -1.18 -10.36
N PRO A 58 -1.18 0.06 -10.18
CA PRO A 58 -0.44 0.40 -8.97
C PRO A 58 -1.29 0.24 -7.71
N ALA A 59 -2.56 0.69 -7.75
CA ALA A 59 -3.50 0.52 -6.65
C ALA A 59 -3.79 -0.96 -6.38
N LEU A 60 -3.98 -1.78 -7.41
CA LEU A 60 -4.24 -3.21 -7.23
C LEU A 60 -3.04 -3.96 -6.63
N LEU A 61 -1.83 -3.64 -7.08
CA LEU A 61 -0.59 -4.29 -6.64
C LEU A 61 -0.12 -3.81 -5.26
N CYS A 62 -0.58 -2.66 -4.77
CA CYS A 62 -0.32 -2.22 -3.41
C CYS A 62 -0.74 -3.26 -2.38
N VAL A 63 -1.93 -3.86 -2.52
CA VAL A 63 -2.47 -4.83 -1.56
C VAL A 63 -1.54 -6.03 -1.33
N PRO A 64 -1.21 -6.85 -2.36
CA PRO A 64 -0.33 -8.00 -2.14
C PRO A 64 1.07 -7.61 -1.70
N THR A 65 1.58 -6.44 -2.13
CA THR A 65 2.91 -5.97 -1.72
C THR A 65 2.95 -5.58 -0.25
N ASP A 66 1.93 -4.87 0.24
CA ASP A 66 1.83 -4.46 1.64
C ASP A 66 1.64 -5.68 2.56
N LEU A 67 0.78 -6.63 2.17
CA LEU A 67 0.60 -7.88 2.92
C LEU A 67 1.88 -8.74 2.98
N THR A 68 2.66 -8.75 1.89
CA THR A 68 3.95 -9.46 1.86
C THR A 68 4.96 -8.80 2.81
N GLU A 69 4.99 -7.47 2.85
CA GLU A 69 5.84 -6.70 3.75
C GLU A 69 5.44 -6.93 5.22
N GLY A 70 4.16 -6.82 5.55
CA GLY A 70 3.64 -7.07 6.89
C GLY A 70 3.89 -8.50 7.37
N TYR A 71 3.75 -9.50 6.47
CA TYR A 71 4.09 -10.88 6.78
C TYR A 71 5.59 -11.04 7.12
N ALA A 72 6.48 -10.51 6.26
CA ALA A 72 7.92 -10.55 6.50
C ALA A 72 8.30 -9.82 7.80
N GLN A 73 7.63 -8.71 8.11
CA GLN A 73 7.81 -7.96 9.35
C GLN A 73 7.43 -8.80 10.59
N VAL A 74 6.31 -9.53 10.57
CA VAL A 74 5.93 -10.44 11.67
C VAL A 74 6.93 -11.60 11.82
N MET A 75 7.43 -12.16 10.71
CA MET A 75 8.46 -13.20 10.76
C MET A 75 9.76 -12.69 11.42
N LEU A 76 10.19 -11.47 11.07
CA LEU A 76 11.37 -10.84 11.68
C LEU A 76 11.21 -10.59 13.17
N LEU A 77 10.03 -10.10 13.59
CA LEU A 77 9.71 -9.86 15.00
C LEU A 77 9.65 -11.15 15.84
N THR A 78 9.43 -12.30 15.19
CA THR A 78 9.43 -13.63 15.83
C THR A 78 10.76 -14.36 15.71
N GLY A 79 11.81 -13.70 15.19
CA GLY A 79 13.18 -14.21 15.18
C GLY A 79 13.66 -14.78 13.84
N HIS A 80 12.85 -14.76 12.79
CA HIS A 80 13.16 -15.33 11.47
C HIS A 80 13.88 -14.31 10.57
N GLN A 81 15.20 -14.16 10.77
CA GLN A 81 16.03 -13.14 10.10
C GLN A 81 16.14 -13.30 8.57
N GLU A 82 15.86 -14.49 8.04
CA GLU A 82 15.87 -14.80 6.61
C GLU A 82 14.84 -13.97 5.81
N PHE A 83 13.82 -13.42 6.48
CA PHE A 83 12.79 -12.59 5.85
C PHE A 83 13.21 -11.13 5.62
N MET A 84 14.43 -10.74 6.03
CA MET A 84 14.92 -9.37 5.88
C MET A 84 14.94 -8.89 4.43
N ALA A 85 15.35 -9.75 3.49
CA ALA A 85 15.39 -9.43 2.07
C ALA A 85 13.99 -9.22 1.49
N ILE A 86 13.02 -10.03 1.93
CA ILE A 86 11.62 -9.93 1.52
C ILE A 86 11.02 -8.63 2.02
N LYS A 87 11.20 -8.31 3.32
CA LYS A 87 10.74 -7.06 3.91
C LYS A 87 11.28 -5.86 3.13
N THR A 88 12.60 -5.71 3.05
CA THR A 88 13.23 -4.54 2.42
C THR A 88 12.83 -4.35 0.95
N THR A 89 12.71 -5.45 0.20
CA THR A 89 12.26 -5.39 -1.20
C THR A 89 10.79 -4.99 -1.29
N ALA A 90 9.93 -5.58 -0.46
CA ALA A 90 8.50 -5.26 -0.42
C ALA A 90 8.26 -3.82 0.06
N THR A 91 9.02 -3.31 1.03
CA THR A 91 8.97 -1.92 1.50
C THR A 91 9.24 -0.93 0.36
N ARG A 92 10.26 -1.18 -0.46
CA ARG A 92 10.56 -0.31 -1.61
C ARG A 92 9.46 -0.38 -2.66
N LEU A 93 8.97 -1.59 -2.95
CA LEU A 93 7.91 -1.78 -3.94
C LEU A 93 6.58 -1.14 -3.49
N LYS A 94 6.17 -1.28 -2.22
CA LYS A 94 4.94 -0.67 -1.71
C LYS A 94 4.99 0.84 -1.80
N VAL A 95 6.13 1.46 -1.45
CA VAL A 95 6.29 2.93 -1.54
C VAL A 95 6.15 3.41 -2.98
N LEU A 96 6.76 2.72 -3.94
CA LEU A 96 6.64 3.06 -5.36
C LEU A 96 5.21 2.91 -5.87
N LEU A 97 4.57 1.76 -5.59
CA LEU A 97 3.20 1.48 -6.03
C LEU A 97 2.20 2.46 -5.41
N PHE A 98 2.32 2.73 -4.10
CA PHE A 98 1.44 3.65 -3.40
C PHE A 98 1.61 5.08 -3.91
N GLY A 99 2.86 5.52 -4.13
CA GLY A 99 3.16 6.82 -4.72
C GLY A 99 2.54 6.98 -6.12
N MET A 100 2.68 5.97 -6.98
CA MET A 100 2.04 5.97 -8.31
C MET A 100 0.52 6.00 -8.21
N ALA A 101 -0.07 5.15 -7.36
CA ALA A 101 -1.53 5.09 -7.16
C ALA A 101 -2.09 6.42 -6.66
N LEU A 102 -1.39 7.08 -5.73
CA LEU A 102 -1.76 8.38 -5.19
C LEU A 102 -1.72 9.47 -6.27
N VAL A 103 -0.66 9.54 -7.07
CA VAL A 103 -0.55 10.50 -8.17
C VAL A 103 -1.69 10.30 -9.17
N ILE A 104 -1.96 9.06 -9.57
CA ILE A 104 -3.07 8.75 -10.48
C ILE A 104 -4.41 9.16 -9.87
N ALA A 105 -4.63 8.88 -8.59
CA ALA A 105 -5.86 9.26 -7.91
C ALA A 105 -6.03 10.78 -7.84
N ILE A 106 -4.96 11.54 -7.57
CA ILE A 106 -5.01 13.02 -7.58
C ILE A 106 -5.34 13.53 -8.99
N LEU A 107 -4.67 13.03 -10.01
CA LEU A 107 -4.95 13.42 -11.41
C LEU A 107 -6.38 13.09 -11.81
N GLY A 108 -6.87 11.90 -11.41
CA GLY A 108 -8.25 11.49 -11.66
C GLY A 108 -9.26 12.36 -10.91
N ALA A 109 -9.00 12.71 -9.66
CA ALA A 109 -9.84 13.60 -8.87
C ALA A 109 -9.91 15.01 -9.48
N VAL A 110 -8.77 15.56 -9.91
CA VAL A 110 -8.70 16.85 -10.61
C VAL A 110 -9.48 16.80 -11.92
N GLN A 111 -9.33 15.74 -12.72
CA GLN A 111 -10.09 15.58 -13.95
C GLN A 111 -11.61 15.52 -13.68
N LEU A 112 -12.04 14.76 -12.67
CA LEU A 112 -13.45 14.66 -12.28
C LEU A 112 -14.01 15.99 -11.75
N TRP A 113 -13.18 16.79 -11.08
CA TRP A 113 -13.55 18.12 -10.60
C TRP A 113 -13.72 19.11 -11.75
N LEU A 114 -12.85 19.06 -12.76
CA LEU A 114 -12.93 19.93 -13.95
C LEU A 114 -14.06 19.53 -14.90
N GLU A 115 -14.45 18.26 -14.94
CA GLU A 115 -15.45 17.72 -15.87
C GLU A 115 -16.60 16.98 -15.13
N PRO A 116 -17.40 17.69 -14.29
CA PRO A 116 -18.40 17.07 -13.43
C PRO A 116 -19.52 16.35 -14.20
N GLU A 117 -19.76 16.68 -15.47
CA GLU A 117 -20.78 16.02 -16.32
C GLU A 117 -20.34 14.65 -16.88
N ARG A 118 -19.03 14.32 -16.93
CA ARG A 118 -18.56 12.98 -17.37
C ARG A 118 -18.78 11.90 -16.31
N GLY A 119 -18.63 12.30 -15.05
CA GLY A 119 -19.78 12.47 -14.18
C GLY A 119 -20.86 11.40 -14.00
N THR A 120 -22.03 11.95 -14.14
CA THR A 120 -23.33 11.32 -14.15
C THR A 120 -23.53 10.80 -15.56
N GLY A 121 -23.75 9.50 -15.71
CA GLY A 121 -24.12 8.95 -17.01
C GLY A 121 -25.46 9.55 -17.46
N LYS A 122 -25.47 10.74 -18.05
CA LYS A 122 -26.60 11.23 -18.82
C LYS A 122 -26.65 10.36 -20.07
N LYS A 123 -27.54 9.36 -20.05
CA LYS A 123 -28.17 8.84 -21.26
C LYS A 123 -28.77 10.05 -21.98
N GLN A 124 -28.10 10.51 -23.04
CA GLN A 124 -28.80 11.22 -24.10
C GLN A 124 -29.41 10.14 -24.99
N SER A 125 -30.72 9.94 -24.82
CA SER A 125 -31.63 9.36 -25.80
C SER A 125 -32.94 10.11 -25.71
#